data_AF-A0A0N8H4H3-F1
#
_entry.id   AF-A0A0N8H4H3-F1
#
_cell.length_a   1.000
_cell.length_b   1.000
_cell.length_c   1.000
_cell.angle_alpha   90.00
_cell.angle_beta   90.00
_cell.angle_gamma   90.00
#
_symmetry.space_group_name_H-M   'P 1'
#
loop_
_entity.id
_entity.type
_entity.pdbx_description
1 polymer ?
#
loop_
_entity_poly.entity_id
_entity_poly.type
_entity_poly.pdbx_seq_one_letter_code
_entity_poly.pdbx_strand_id
1 'polypeptide(L)'
;MKTIKSNLARTFLAGILMATAISCSSDEDEVEQPEPQVDISYRVQVTKIKATDTSGEGNADNVELEIFGELSSSLTIGTTVDTRILWSADLENLISVGQNDTQLTGTTTFTVTEDELSTSSITCSGDLDENDGGGNIQNQGQESSTFSLANITDTQDIDLTFSEPAGQTVVVTFVVTRL
;
A
#
# COMPACT_ATOMS: atom_id res chain seq x y z
N MET A 1 -77.34 35.67 -12.97
CA MET A 1 -76.23 36.11 -12.09
C MET A 1 -75.04 35.19 -12.35
N LYS A 2 -73.91 35.79 -12.76
CA LYS A 2 -72.58 35.22 -13.11
C LYS A 2 -72.50 34.15 -14.21
N THR A 3 -72.20 34.66 -15.40
CA THR A 3 -71.50 34.04 -16.53
C THR A 3 -70.04 33.70 -16.16
N ILE A 4 -69.54 32.54 -16.57
CA ILE A 4 -68.10 32.28 -16.72
C ILE A 4 -67.86 31.86 -18.17
N LYS A 5 -67.26 32.78 -18.92
CA LYS A 5 -66.50 32.55 -20.17
C LYS A 5 -65.22 31.81 -19.75
N SER A 6 -64.65 30.87 -20.49
CA SER A 6 -63.96 31.04 -21.78
C SER A 6 -63.13 29.76 -21.92
N ASN A 7 -63.30 28.93 -22.94
CA ASN A 7 -62.47 28.93 -24.17
C ASN A 7 -60.98 29.02 -23.84
N LEU A 8 -60.13 28.09 -24.25
CA LEU A 8 -59.59 27.93 -25.62
C LEU A 8 -58.37 27.00 -25.39
N ALA A 9 -57.95 26.02 -26.17
CA ALA A 9 -58.16 25.65 -27.55
C ALA A 9 -57.82 24.14 -27.61
N ARG A 10 -58.68 23.31 -28.21
CA ARG A 10 -58.45 22.76 -29.56
C ARG A 10 -57.13 21.99 -29.65
N THR A 11 -57.13 20.66 -29.50
CA THR A 11 -57.61 19.70 -30.51
C THR A 11 -56.96 19.96 -31.86
N PHE A 12 -56.01 19.12 -32.27
CA PHE A 12 -55.82 18.68 -33.66
C PHE A 12 -54.94 17.41 -33.61
N LEU A 13 -55.55 16.22 -33.76
CA LEU A 13 -55.69 15.50 -35.04
C LEU A 13 -54.29 15.16 -35.61
N ALA A 14 -53.78 13.96 -35.33
CA ALA A 14 -53.92 12.77 -36.17
C ALA A 14 -52.89 12.70 -37.31
N GLY A 15 -52.28 11.52 -37.42
CA GLY A 15 -52.01 10.93 -38.73
C GLY A 15 -50.55 10.76 -39.12
N ILE A 16 -50.28 9.53 -39.56
CA ILE A 16 -49.31 9.09 -40.59
C ILE A 16 -47.99 8.54 -40.01
N LEU A 17 -47.85 7.22 -39.83
CA LEU A 17 -47.46 6.19 -40.85
C LEU A 17 -46.09 6.45 -41.47
N MET A 18 -45.09 5.60 -41.19
CA MET A 18 -44.59 4.57 -42.12
C MET A 18 -43.30 3.93 -41.62
N ALA A 19 -43.25 2.62 -41.82
CA ALA A 19 -42.10 1.76 -41.65
C ALA A 19 -40.93 2.17 -42.56
N THR A 20 -39.71 2.09 -42.02
CA THR A 20 -38.54 1.71 -42.81
C THR A 20 -37.76 0.66 -42.03
N ALA A 21 -38.04 -0.59 -42.38
CA ALA A 21 -37.07 -1.66 -42.27
C ALA A 21 -35.83 -1.24 -43.05
N ILE A 22 -34.75 -0.93 -42.32
CA ILE A 22 -33.42 -0.85 -42.88
C ILE A 22 -32.79 -2.22 -42.64
N SER A 23 -32.90 -3.05 -43.66
CA SER A 23 -31.90 -4.06 -43.98
C SER A 23 -30.54 -3.39 -44.11
N CYS A 24 -29.53 -3.76 -43.32
CA CYS A 24 -28.12 -3.74 -43.72
C CYS A 24 -27.20 -4.41 -42.68
N SER A 25 -26.38 -5.31 -43.22
CA SER A 25 -25.23 -6.07 -42.68
C SER A 25 -25.39 -6.88 -41.40
N SER A 26 -25.42 -8.20 -41.61
CA SER A 26 -24.80 -9.20 -40.76
C SER A 26 -23.32 -8.88 -40.54
N ASP A 27 -23.04 -7.99 -39.60
CA ASP A 27 -21.80 -7.97 -38.84
C ASP A 27 -22.26 -7.76 -37.39
N GLU A 28 -22.75 -8.84 -36.79
CA GLU A 28 -22.70 -8.97 -35.34
C GLU A 28 -21.21 -9.15 -35.01
N ASP A 29 -20.45 -8.05 -35.08
CA ASP A 29 -19.24 -7.92 -34.30
C ASP A 29 -19.71 -8.09 -32.86
N GLU A 30 -19.61 -9.33 -32.38
CA GLU A 30 -19.64 -9.64 -30.95
C GLU A 30 -18.69 -8.62 -30.33
N VAL A 31 -19.25 -7.65 -29.59
CA VAL A 31 -18.45 -6.76 -28.78
C VAL A 31 -17.75 -7.69 -27.81
N GLU A 32 -16.49 -8.05 -28.10
CA GLU A 32 -15.67 -8.88 -27.22
C GLU A 32 -15.80 -8.27 -25.83
N GLN A 33 -16.49 -9.00 -24.94
CA GLN A 33 -16.49 -8.62 -23.54
C GLN A 33 -15.03 -8.67 -23.11
N PRO A 34 -14.49 -7.59 -22.50
CA PRO A 34 -13.13 -7.66 -21.98
C PRO A 34 -13.05 -8.88 -21.07
N GLU A 35 -12.08 -9.75 -21.31
CA GLU A 35 -11.86 -10.91 -20.47
C GLU A 35 -11.74 -10.43 -19.01
N PRO A 36 -12.36 -11.13 -18.04
CA PRO A 36 -12.25 -10.74 -16.64
C PRO A 36 -10.78 -10.75 -16.25
N GLN A 37 -10.25 -9.59 -15.88
CA GLN A 37 -8.88 -9.49 -15.38
C GLN A 37 -8.77 -10.24 -14.05
N VAL A 38 -7.75 -11.10 -13.94
CA VAL A 38 -7.47 -11.82 -12.72
C VAL A 38 -6.65 -10.91 -11.82
N ASP A 39 -7.23 -10.59 -10.66
CA ASP A 39 -6.56 -9.84 -9.61
C ASP A 39 -5.63 -10.77 -8.81
N ILE A 40 -4.38 -10.33 -8.63
CA ILE A 40 -3.41 -10.96 -7.74
C ILE A 40 -3.18 -10.03 -6.55
N SER A 41 -3.29 -10.57 -5.34
CA SER A 41 -3.06 -9.81 -4.11
C SER A 41 -1.76 -10.19 -3.42
N TYR A 42 -1.13 -9.20 -2.81
CA TYR A 42 0.08 -9.31 -2.02
C TYR A 42 -0.14 -8.70 -0.65
N ARG A 43 -0.01 -9.51 0.41
CA ARG A 43 -0.03 -9.03 1.79
C ARG A 43 1.38 -8.68 2.22
N VAL A 44 1.58 -7.46 2.70
CA VAL A 44 2.84 -7.03 3.34
C VAL A 44 2.60 -6.88 4.84
N GLN A 45 3.54 -7.37 5.64
CA GLN A 45 3.50 -7.31 7.09
C GLN A 45 4.84 -6.84 7.61
N VAL A 46 4.84 -5.88 8.54
CA VAL A 46 5.99 -5.70 9.45
C VAL A 46 5.79 -6.64 10.62
N THR A 47 6.80 -7.44 10.95
CA THR A 47 6.65 -8.54 11.92
C THR A 47 7.47 -8.33 13.16
N LYS A 48 8.71 -7.89 13.04
CA LYS A 48 9.59 -7.75 14.21
C LYS A 48 10.72 -6.78 13.99
N ILE A 49 11.29 -6.36 15.10
CA ILE A 49 12.47 -5.52 15.20
C ILE A 49 13.39 -6.07 16.28
N LYS A 50 14.70 -5.97 16.07
CA LYS A 50 15.70 -6.30 17.09
C LYS A 50 16.95 -5.45 16.91
N ALA A 51 17.67 -5.22 17.99
CA ALA A 51 19.02 -4.71 17.95
C ALA A 51 19.99 -5.89 17.77
N THR A 52 21.00 -5.72 16.93
CA THR A 52 22.06 -6.71 16.68
C THR A 52 23.43 -6.21 17.11
N ASP A 53 23.60 -4.90 17.22
CA ASP A 53 24.71 -4.23 17.87
C ASP A 53 24.16 -3.10 18.75
N THR A 54 24.66 -3.00 19.98
CA THR A 54 24.37 -1.94 20.95
C THR A 54 25.65 -1.47 21.65
N SER A 55 26.82 -1.78 21.07
CA SER A 55 28.12 -1.43 21.65
C SER A 55 28.39 0.07 21.73
N GLY A 56 27.61 0.88 20.99
CA GLY A 56 27.61 2.35 21.06
C GLY A 56 27.05 2.92 22.36
N GLU A 57 26.19 2.17 23.05
CA GLU A 57 25.47 2.61 24.27
C GLU A 57 26.28 2.50 25.57
N GLY A 58 27.52 2.02 25.47
CA GLY A 58 28.41 1.80 26.61
C GLY A 58 28.29 0.42 27.27
N ASN A 59 28.95 0.28 28.43
CA ASN A 59 29.25 -1.02 29.05
C ASN A 59 28.15 -1.50 30.03
N ALA A 60 26.90 -1.60 29.59
CA ALA A 60 25.86 -2.26 30.36
C ALA A 60 25.48 -3.61 29.72
N ASP A 61 25.30 -4.63 30.55
CA ASP A 61 24.72 -5.90 30.09
C ASP A 61 23.23 -5.66 29.76
N ASN A 62 22.79 -6.09 28.57
CA ASN A 62 21.42 -5.94 28.06
C ASN A 62 20.95 -4.49 27.83
N VAL A 63 21.72 -3.69 27.10
CA VAL A 63 21.20 -2.41 26.60
C VAL A 63 20.09 -2.64 25.57
N GLU A 64 19.00 -1.89 25.72
CA GLU A 64 17.91 -1.78 24.76
C GLU A 64 17.91 -0.37 24.19
N LEU A 65 17.79 -0.25 22.87
CA LEU A 65 17.69 1.04 22.18
C LEU A 65 16.25 1.56 22.27
N GLU A 66 16.08 2.86 22.40
CA GLU A 66 14.78 3.52 22.51
C GLU A 66 14.33 4.03 21.12
N ILE A 67 13.73 3.14 20.32
CA ILE A 67 13.47 3.34 18.89
C ILE A 67 12.11 3.97 18.63
N PHE A 68 12.07 4.94 17.71
CA PHE A 68 10.86 5.51 17.12
C PHE A 68 11.07 5.80 15.62
N GLY A 69 10.03 6.24 14.91
CA GLY A 69 10.10 6.51 13.48
C GLY A 69 8.92 5.92 12.70
N GLU A 70 9.15 5.61 11.42
CA GLU A 70 8.12 5.11 10.51
C GLU A 70 8.63 3.93 9.69
N LEU A 71 7.77 2.92 9.52
CA LEU A 71 7.96 1.79 8.63
C LEU A 71 6.78 1.72 7.66
N SER A 72 7.09 1.67 6.37
CA SER A 72 6.11 1.76 5.30
C SER A 72 6.35 0.73 4.20
N SER A 73 5.32 0.52 3.39
CA SER A 73 5.43 -0.23 2.15
C SER A 73 4.73 0.49 1.02
N SER A 74 5.31 0.42 -0.18
CA SER A 74 4.79 1.08 -1.38
C SER A 74 4.63 0.10 -2.52
N LEU A 75 3.47 0.13 -3.17
CA LEU A 75 3.27 -0.48 -4.48
C LEU A 75 3.60 0.54 -5.57
N THR A 76 4.46 0.15 -6.51
CA THR A 76 4.73 0.93 -7.73
C THR A 76 4.24 0.15 -8.94
N ILE A 77 3.38 0.77 -9.75
CA ILE A 77 2.92 0.27 -11.06
C ILE A 77 3.27 1.31 -12.11
N GLY A 78 4.30 1.04 -12.92
CA GLY A 78 4.83 2.03 -13.86
C GLY A 78 5.28 3.32 -13.15
N THR A 79 4.52 4.41 -13.28
CA THR A 79 4.79 5.71 -12.63
C THR A 79 3.89 5.99 -11.43
N THR A 80 2.91 5.15 -11.15
CA THR A 80 1.99 5.31 -10.03
C THR A 80 2.57 4.67 -8.79
N VAL A 81 2.56 5.38 -7.66
CA VAL A 81 3.03 4.90 -6.37
C VAL A 81 1.91 5.03 -5.33
N ASP A 82 1.58 3.93 -4.65
CA ASP A 82 0.68 3.88 -3.50
C ASP A 82 1.45 3.44 -2.25
N THR A 83 1.62 4.35 -1.29
CA THR A 83 2.38 4.13 -0.05
C THR A 83 1.46 3.96 1.15
N ARG A 84 1.74 2.95 1.98
CA ARG A 84 1.00 2.62 3.21
C ARG A 84 1.95 2.54 4.39
N ILE A 85 1.66 3.28 5.43
CA ILE A 85 2.37 3.18 6.71
C ILE A 85 1.91 1.90 7.41
N LEU A 86 2.86 1.07 7.83
CA LEU A 86 2.60 -0.18 8.54
C LEU A 86 2.79 -0.02 10.04
N TRP A 87 3.77 0.77 10.45
CA TRP A 87 4.04 1.08 11.84
C TRP A 87 4.62 2.49 11.94
N SER A 88 4.23 3.21 12.99
CA SER A 88 4.87 4.46 13.36
C SER A 88 4.83 4.65 14.87
N ALA A 89 5.88 5.27 15.38
CA ALA A 89 5.98 5.74 16.75
C ALA A 89 6.62 7.12 16.75
N ASP A 90 6.11 8.02 17.59
CA ASP A 90 6.78 9.28 17.89
C ASP A 90 7.66 9.12 19.14
N LEU A 91 8.40 10.18 19.49
CA LEU A 91 9.29 10.20 20.65
C LEU A 91 8.57 9.88 21.98
N GLU A 92 7.28 10.22 22.11
CA GLU A 92 6.51 9.94 23.32
C GLU A 92 6.07 8.47 23.41
N ASN A 93 6.04 7.76 22.28
CA ASN A 93 5.61 6.37 22.16
C ASN A 93 6.72 5.43 21.65
N LEU A 94 7.99 5.80 21.87
CA LEU A 94 9.14 4.97 21.53
C LEU A 94 9.05 3.56 22.15
N ILE A 95 9.73 2.61 21.53
CA ILE A 95 9.78 1.22 21.97
C ILE A 95 11.20 0.84 22.40
N SER A 96 11.31 0.00 23.42
CA SER A 96 12.59 -0.59 23.81
C SER A 96 12.92 -1.78 22.92
N VAL A 97 14.09 -1.74 22.28
CA VAL A 97 14.55 -2.74 21.31
C VAL A 97 15.90 -3.30 21.77
N GLY A 98 15.85 -4.50 22.34
CA GLY A 98 17.04 -5.26 22.73
C GLY A 98 17.46 -6.30 21.67
N GLN A 99 18.32 -7.23 22.09
CA GLN A 99 18.80 -8.32 21.23
C GLN A 99 17.76 -9.41 20.94
N ASN A 100 16.67 -9.43 21.71
CA ASN A 100 15.55 -10.32 21.46
C ASN A 100 14.59 -9.68 20.45
N ASP A 101 13.86 -10.52 19.71
CA ASP A 101 12.84 -10.05 18.78
C ASP A 101 11.70 -9.34 19.55
N THR A 102 11.50 -8.06 19.27
CA THR A 102 10.30 -7.31 19.66
C THR A 102 9.28 -7.41 18.53
N GLN A 103 8.07 -7.88 18.83
CA GLN A 103 7.01 -8.01 17.84
C GLN A 103 6.49 -6.63 17.40
N LEU A 104 6.48 -6.38 16.10
CA LEU A 104 5.76 -5.26 15.50
C LEU A 104 4.47 -5.78 14.86
N THR A 105 3.47 -4.92 14.79
CA THR A 105 2.19 -5.25 14.15
C THR A 105 1.83 -4.16 13.17
N GLY A 106 1.80 -4.53 11.89
CA GLY A 106 1.34 -3.68 10.81
C GLY A 106 1.13 -4.53 9.56
N THR A 107 0.03 -4.31 8.84
CA THR A 107 -0.25 -5.04 7.61
C THR A 107 -0.98 -4.18 6.59
N THR A 108 -0.66 -4.40 5.32
CA THR A 108 -1.41 -3.88 4.19
C THR A 108 -1.56 -4.97 3.14
N THR A 109 -2.49 -4.77 2.20
CA THR A 109 -2.64 -5.61 1.03
C THR A 109 -2.66 -4.72 -0.20
N PHE A 110 -1.87 -5.12 -1.19
CA PHE A 110 -1.83 -4.53 -2.52
C PHE A 110 -2.46 -5.49 -3.51
N THR A 111 -3.16 -4.97 -4.51
CA THR A 111 -3.75 -5.77 -5.58
C THR A 111 -3.26 -5.21 -6.91
N VAL A 112 -2.89 -6.10 -7.82
CA VAL A 112 -2.51 -5.80 -9.20
C VAL A 112 -3.24 -6.76 -10.13
N THR A 113 -3.46 -6.35 -11.36
CA THR A 113 -3.91 -7.26 -12.42
C THR A 113 -2.76 -8.11 -12.93
N GLU A 114 -3.05 -9.27 -13.55
CA GLU A 114 -2.04 -10.13 -14.17
C GLU A 114 -1.14 -9.36 -15.17
N ASP A 115 -1.72 -8.47 -15.98
CA ASP A 115 -0.99 -7.69 -16.99
C ASP A 115 0.01 -6.70 -16.35
N GLU A 116 -0.32 -6.17 -15.17
CA GLU A 116 0.52 -5.24 -14.42
C GLU A 116 1.68 -5.92 -13.69
N LEU A 117 1.59 -7.23 -13.45
CA LEU A 117 2.50 -7.98 -12.59
C LEU A 117 3.98 -7.81 -12.98
N SER A 118 4.26 -7.86 -14.29
CA SER A 118 5.62 -7.74 -14.85
C SER A 118 6.25 -6.35 -14.70
N THR A 119 5.42 -5.34 -14.45
CA THR A 119 5.84 -3.92 -14.33
C THR A 119 5.65 -3.36 -12.92
N SER A 120 5.21 -4.21 -12.00
CA SER A 120 4.89 -3.82 -10.63
C SER A 120 5.97 -4.24 -9.65
N SER A 121 6.15 -3.45 -8.59
CA SER A 121 7.08 -3.75 -7.51
C SER A 121 6.53 -3.31 -6.16
N ILE A 122 6.97 -4.01 -5.11
CA ILE A 122 6.78 -3.59 -3.72
C ILE A 122 8.11 -3.12 -3.18
N THR A 123 8.09 -1.95 -2.52
CA THR A 123 9.18 -1.45 -1.69
C THR A 123 8.76 -1.57 -0.23
N CYS A 124 9.64 -2.10 0.62
CA CYS A 124 9.57 -1.93 2.07
C CYS A 124 10.61 -0.89 2.47
N SER A 125 10.23 0.08 3.28
CA SER A 125 11.10 1.18 3.68
C SER A 125 10.91 1.57 5.13
N GLY A 126 11.92 2.19 5.71
CA GLY A 126 11.83 2.78 7.03
C GLY A 126 12.77 3.95 7.22
N ASP A 127 12.39 4.80 8.16
CA ASP A 127 13.21 5.87 8.73
C ASP A 127 13.08 5.74 10.25
N LEU A 128 14.19 5.45 10.91
CA LEU A 128 14.20 5.17 12.35
C LEU A 128 15.13 6.16 13.04
N ASP A 129 14.73 6.55 14.24
CA ASP A 129 15.52 7.33 15.18
C ASP A 129 15.59 6.57 16.50
N GLU A 130 16.58 6.95 17.31
CA GLU A 130 16.85 6.44 18.64
C GLU A 130 16.94 7.63 19.62
N ASN A 131 16.54 7.39 20.87
CA ASN A 131 16.68 8.35 21.96
C ASN A 131 17.58 7.78 23.07
N ASP A 132 18.84 8.19 23.10
CA ASP A 132 19.88 7.79 24.09
C ASP A 132 19.64 8.44 25.49
N GLY A 133 18.38 8.67 25.84
CA GLY A 133 17.96 9.39 27.04
C GLY A 133 18.35 10.88 27.05
N GLY A 134 17.74 11.61 28.00
CA GLY A 134 18.08 13.03 28.21
C GLY A 134 17.73 13.97 27.04
N GLY A 135 16.99 13.50 26.03
CA GLY A 135 16.60 14.25 24.83
C GLY A 135 17.64 14.24 23.71
N ASN A 136 18.63 13.34 23.75
CA ASN A 136 19.58 13.16 22.66
C ASN A 136 18.99 12.21 21.62
N ILE A 137 18.61 12.75 20.47
CA ILE A 137 18.07 11.96 19.34
C ILE A 137 19.19 11.63 18.36
N GLN A 138 19.29 10.36 18.00
CA GLN A 138 20.26 9.84 17.03
C GLN A 138 19.52 9.18 15.86
N ASN A 139 19.86 9.58 14.64
CA ASN A 139 19.29 8.98 13.44
C ASN A 139 19.84 7.55 13.26
N GLN A 140 18.95 6.56 13.12
CA GLN A 140 19.31 5.17 12.83
C GLN A 140 19.56 4.91 11.35
N GLY A 141 19.08 5.80 10.49
CA GLY A 141 19.21 5.77 9.05
C GLY A 141 17.88 5.59 8.33
N GLN A 142 17.96 5.70 7.00
CA GLN A 142 16.85 5.48 6.08
C GLN A 142 17.17 4.29 5.19
N GLU A 143 16.38 3.22 5.32
CA GLU A 143 16.62 1.98 4.62
C GLU A 143 15.42 1.60 3.75
N SER A 144 15.69 0.95 2.63
CA SER A 144 14.64 0.43 1.77
C SER A 144 15.09 -0.78 0.95
N SER A 145 14.13 -1.61 0.57
CA SER A 145 14.36 -2.73 -0.33
C SER A 145 13.17 -2.92 -1.26
N THR A 146 13.45 -3.08 -2.55
CA THR A 146 12.45 -3.14 -3.62
C THR A 146 12.51 -4.48 -4.34
N PHE A 147 11.33 -5.05 -4.62
CA PHE A 147 11.19 -6.36 -5.24
C PHE A 147 10.12 -6.33 -6.33
N SER A 148 10.40 -6.96 -7.47
CA SER A 148 9.39 -7.18 -8.50
C SER A 148 8.34 -8.18 -8.03
N LEU A 149 7.07 -7.88 -8.24
CA LEU A 149 5.96 -8.76 -7.85
C LEU A 149 5.99 -10.10 -8.59
N ALA A 150 6.46 -10.10 -9.85
CA ALA A 150 6.60 -11.31 -10.65
C ALA A 150 7.53 -12.37 -10.03
N ASN A 151 8.45 -11.95 -9.15
CA ASN A 151 9.40 -12.84 -8.49
C ASN A 151 8.86 -13.42 -7.17
N ILE A 152 7.75 -12.87 -6.65
CA ILE A 152 7.15 -13.29 -5.38
C ILE A 152 6.08 -14.33 -5.71
N THR A 153 6.42 -15.61 -5.53
CA THR A 153 5.55 -16.75 -5.84
C THR A 153 4.82 -17.32 -4.63
N ASP A 154 5.38 -17.14 -3.42
CA ASP A 154 4.78 -17.53 -2.14
C ASP A 154 5.06 -16.42 -1.10
N THR A 155 5.72 -16.75 0.02
CA THR A 155 6.12 -15.86 1.09
C THR A 155 7.61 -15.56 1.02
N GLN A 156 7.99 -14.31 1.25
CA GLN A 156 9.36 -13.83 1.32
C GLN A 156 9.56 -12.96 2.56
N ASP A 157 10.60 -13.25 3.32
CA ASP A 157 11.08 -12.40 4.41
C ASP A 157 12.07 -11.36 3.86
N ILE A 158 12.00 -10.14 4.38
CA ILE A 158 12.81 -9.00 3.97
C ILE A 158 13.33 -8.32 5.22
N ASP A 159 14.65 -8.28 5.38
CA ASP A 159 15.29 -7.57 6.48
C ASP A 159 15.83 -6.22 5.99
N LEU A 160 15.42 -5.13 6.66
CA LEU A 160 16.06 -3.83 6.56
C LEU A 160 17.02 -3.66 7.74
N THR A 161 18.26 -3.24 7.46
CA THR A 161 19.32 -3.12 8.48
C THR A 161 19.76 -1.67 8.60
N PHE A 162 19.41 -1.05 9.72
CA PHE A 162 19.73 0.33 10.08
C PHE A 162 20.99 0.31 10.94
N SER A 163 22.06 1.00 10.53
CA SER A 163 23.39 0.88 11.16
C SER A 163 24.07 2.23 11.43
N GLU A 164 23.29 3.31 11.41
CA GLU A 164 23.77 4.62 11.87
C GLU A 164 23.27 4.85 13.31
N PRO A 165 24.02 5.55 14.16
CA PRO A 165 25.47 5.68 14.11
C PRO A 165 26.17 4.32 14.31
N ALA A 166 27.48 4.28 14.03
CA ALA A 166 28.29 3.08 14.26
C ALA A 166 28.26 2.63 15.73
N GLY A 167 28.14 1.31 15.95
CA GLY A 167 28.00 0.71 17.28
C GLY A 167 26.54 0.47 17.68
N GLN A 168 25.58 0.91 16.87
CA GLN A 168 24.18 0.53 16.98
C GLN A 168 23.76 -0.10 15.64
N THR A 169 23.00 -1.18 15.70
CA THR A 169 22.44 -1.79 14.49
C THR A 169 21.09 -2.40 14.80
N VAL A 170 20.06 -1.96 14.09
CA VAL A 170 18.69 -2.44 14.21
C VAL A 170 18.28 -3.16 12.94
N VAL A 171 17.64 -4.32 13.09
CA VAL A 171 17.09 -5.10 11.98
C VAL A 171 15.58 -5.15 12.11
N VAL A 172 14.88 -4.72 11.06
CA VAL A 172 13.42 -4.81 10.93
C VAL A 172 13.08 -5.87 9.88
N THR A 173 12.23 -6.83 10.26
CA THR A 173 11.78 -7.89 9.35
C THR A 173 10.36 -7.61 8.84
N PHE A 174 10.25 -7.49 7.52
CA PHE A 174 8.99 -7.52 6.79
C PHE A 174 8.75 -8.91 6.20
N VAL A 175 7.48 -9.25 5.97
CA VAL A 175 7.05 -10.45 5.30
C VAL A 175 6.09 -10.06 4.19
N VAL A 176 6.38 -10.47 2.96
CA VAL A 176 5.51 -10.28 1.80
C VAL A 176 5.00 -11.64 1.36
N THR A 177 3.69 -11.79 1.21
CA THR A 177 3.03 -13.04 0.82
C THR A 177 2.10 -12.80 -0.35
N ARG A 178 2.28 -13.57 -1.43
CA ARG A 178 1.27 -13.68 -2.50
C ARG A 178 0.06 -14.48 -1.97
N LEU A 179 -1.15 -13.94 -2.14
CA LEU A 179 -2.40 -14.52 -1.62
C LEU A 179 -3.12 -15.40 -2.65
#